data_AF-A0A963IMG2-F1
#
_entry.id   AF-A0A963IMG2-F1
#
_cell.length_a   1.000
_cell.length_b   1.000
_cell.length_c   1.000
_cell.angle_alpha   90.00
_cell.angle_beta   90.00
_cell.angle_gamma   90.00
#
_symmetry.space_group_name_H-M   'P 1'
#
loop_
_entity.id
_entity.type
_entity.pdbx_description
1 polymer ?
#
loop_
_entity_poly.entity_id
_entity_poly.type
_entity_poly.pdbx_seq_one_letter_code
_entity_poly.pdbx_strand_id
1 'polypeptide(L)' 'MAERGLCSRRNADDYISRGWVFVDGHRVSELGTRADPNAEITLDRQGQADQQSRLTILLHKPIGYVSGQP' A
#
# COMPACT_ATOMS: atom_id res chain seq x y z
N MET A 1 0.97 -2.88 7.85
CA MET A 1 -0.05 -2.52 6.82
C MET A 1 -0.42 -3.67 5.90
N ALA A 2 0.55 -4.33 5.26
CA ALA A 2 0.25 -5.45 4.37
C ALA A 2 -0.41 -6.65 5.05
N GLU A 3 0.08 -7.01 6.24
CA GLU A 3 -0.51 -8.10 7.05
C GLU A 3 -1.91 -7.76 7.57
N ARG A 4 -2.29 -6.47 7.62
CA ARG A 4 -3.63 -6.00 8.01
C ARG A 4 -4.57 -5.82 6.81
N GLY A 5 -4.16 -6.24 5.61
CA GLY A 5 -4.97 -6.15 4.39
C GLY A 5 -5.19 -4.73 3.86
N LEU A 6 -4.53 -3.72 4.43
CA LEU A 6 -4.73 -2.31 4.04
C LEU A 6 -4.16 -2.01 2.65
N CYS A 7 -3.00 -2.56 2.31
CA CYS A 7 -2.35 -2.39 1.00
C CYS A 7 -1.27 -3.47 0.77
N SER A 8 -0.71 -3.54 -0.44
CA SER A 8 0.45 -4.40 -0.70
C SER A 8 1.68 -3.89 0.08
N ARG A 9 2.70 -4.73 0.27
CA ARG A 9 3.95 -4.31 0.94
C ARG A 9 4.64 -3.16 0.20
N ARG A 10 4.69 -3.20 -1.13
CA ARG A 10 5.27 -2.13 -1.96
C ARG A 10 4.48 -0.82 -1.84
N ASN A 11 3.16 -0.89 -1.88
CA ASN A 11 2.33 0.31 -1.70
C ASN A 11 2.48 0.89 -0.29
N ALA A 12 2.63 0.03 0.73
CA ALA A 12 2.90 0.51 2.08
C ALA A 12 4.20 1.32 2.12
N ASP A 13 5.26 0.82 1.49
CA ASP A 13 6.54 1.53 1.40
C ASP A 13 6.40 2.88 0.65
N ASP A 14 5.65 2.90 -0.46
CA ASP A 14 5.36 4.13 -1.21
C ASP A 14 4.54 5.14 -0.39
N TYR A 15 3.52 4.68 0.36
CA TYR A 15 2.70 5.56 1.18
C TYR A 15 3.46 6.12 2.38
N ILE A 16 4.33 5.31 3.00
CA ILE A 16 5.21 5.76 4.09
C ILE A 16 6.20 6.79 3.55
N SER A 17 6.91 6.53 2.45
CA SER A 17 7.89 7.48 1.91
C SER A 17 7.28 8.83 1.51
N ARG A 18 6.01 8.83 1.07
CA ARG A 18 5.22 10.05 0.77
C ARG A 18 4.66 10.74 2.01
N GLY A 19 4.80 10.14 3.20
CA GLY A 19 4.25 10.64 4.45
C GLY A 19 2.73 10.61 4.51
N TRP A 20 2.08 9.70 3.78
CA TRP A 20 0.62 9.55 3.76
C TRP A 20 0.09 8.62 4.85
N VAL A 21 0.98 8.11 5.69
CA VAL A 21 0.67 7.14 6.72
C VAL A 21 0.67 7.82 8.08
N PHE A 22 -0.33 7.52 8.88
CA PHE A 22 -0.42 7.89 10.27
C PHE A 22 -0.48 6.64 11.13
N VAL A 23 0.27 6.63 12.22
CA VAL A 23 0.27 5.59 13.26
C VAL A 23 -0.09 6.28 14.56
N ASP A 24 -1.22 5.92 15.17
CA ASP A 24 -1.77 6.56 16.37
C ASP A 24 -1.84 8.09 16.24
N GLY A 25 -2.27 8.57 15.06
CA GLY A 25 -2.38 10.00 14.73
C GLY A 25 -1.06 10.70 14.40
N HIS A 26 0.09 10.02 14.50
CA HIS A 26 1.39 10.59 14.15
C HIS A 26 1.79 10.22 12.73
N ARG A 27 2.17 11.23 11.93
CA ARG A 27 2.63 11.02 10.55
C ARG A 27 3.96 10.27 10.56
N VAL A 28 4.01 9.16 9.84
CA VAL A 28 5.22 8.36 9.65
C VAL A 28 5.70 8.51 8.22
N SER A 29 6.95 8.96 8.06
CA SER A 29 7.62 9.08 6.76
C SER A 29 8.82 8.16 6.58
N GLU A 30 9.22 7.44 7.62
CA GLU A 30 10.44 6.63 7.64
C GLU A 30 10.13 5.14 7.44
N LEU A 31 10.73 4.56 6.40
CA LEU A 31 10.59 3.14 6.08
C LEU A 31 11.18 2.27 7.19
N GLY A 32 10.46 1.21 7.58
CA GLY A 32 10.90 0.31 8.64
C GLY A 32 10.58 0.78 10.07
N THR A 33 9.88 1.91 10.22
CA THR A 33 9.31 2.33 11.52
C THR A 33 8.49 1.19 12.11
N ARG A 34 8.85 0.74 13.31
CA ARG A 34 8.08 -0.27 14.05
C ARG A 34 6.82 0.37 14.62
N ALA A 35 5.67 -0.03 14.11
CA ALA A 35 4.39 0.30 14.73
C ALA A 35 4.03 -0.78 15.76
N ASP A 36 3.40 -0.37 16.86
CA ASP A 36 2.88 -1.32 17.85
C ASP A 36 1.83 -2.24 17.21
N PRO A 37 1.77 -3.53 17.55
CA PRO A 37 0.74 -4.44 17.06
C PRO A 37 -0.69 -3.96 17.33
N ASN A 38 -0.94 -3.11 18.32
CA ASN A 38 -2.25 -2.51 18.61
C ASN A 38 -2.41 -1.08 18.06
N ALA A 39 -1.37 -0.49 17.46
CA ALA A 39 -1.44 0.86 16.92
C ALA A 39 -2.51 0.97 15.84
N GLU A 40 -3.23 2.08 15.83
CA GLU A 40 -4.18 2.44 14.77
C GLU A 40 -3.42 3.02 13.58
N ILE A 41 -3.58 2.41 12.41
CA ILE A 41 -2.92 2.87 11.19
C ILE A 41 -3.97 3.48 10.26
N THR A 42 -3.83 4.77 9.98
CA THR A 42 -4.71 5.49 9.05
C THR A 42 -3.92 6.06 7.87
N LEU A 43 -4.60 6.21 6.73
CA LEU A 43 -4.05 6.82 5.53
C LEU A 43 -4.64 8.20 5.32
N ASP A 44 -3.80 9.13 4.88
CA ASP A 44 -4.23 10.44 4.40
C ASP A 44 -5.19 10.30 3.21
N ARG A 45 -5.95 11.36 2.95
CA ARG A 45 -6.93 11.43 1.85
C ARG A 45 -6.31 11.10 0.49
N GLN A 46 -5.04 11.46 0.29
CA GLN A 46 -4.28 11.16 -0.94
C GLN A 46 -3.99 9.66 -1.07
N GLY A 47 -3.57 9.00 0.01
CA GLY A 47 -3.34 7.55 0.01
C GLY A 47 -4.65 6.75 -0.18
N GLN A 48 -5.77 7.25 0.37
CA GLN A 48 -7.08 6.65 0.14
C GLN A 48 -7.54 6.78 -1.32
N ALA A 49 -7.34 7.95 -1.94
CA ALA A 49 -7.68 8.16 -3.35
C ALA A 49 -6.86 7.26 -4.28
N ASP A 50 -5.55 7.11 -4.00
CA ASP A 50 -4.67 6.21 -4.74
C ASP A 50 -5.15 4.76 -4.65
N GLN A 51 -5.52 4.32 -3.45
CA GLN A 51 -6.11 2.99 -3.25
C GLN A 51 -7.43 2.79 -4.00
N GLN A 52 -8.27 3.82 -4.12
CA GLN A 52 -9.55 3.75 -4.83
C GLN A 52 -9.38 3.76 -6.35
N SER A 53 -8.28 4.33 -6.86
CA SER A 53 -7.98 4.35 -8.29
C SER A 53 -7.55 2.98 -8.86
N ARG A 54 -7.43 1.95 -8.01
CA ARG A 54 -7.03 0.59 -8.42
C ARG A 54 -8.10 -0.03 -9.33
N LEU A 55 -7.64 -0.47 -10.51
CA LEU A 55 -8.45 -1.18 -11.49
C LEU A 55 -8.19 -2.69 -11.40
N THR A 56 -9.26 -3.46 -11.21
CA THR A 56 -9.20 -4.93 -11.28
C THR A 56 -9.59 -5.38 -12.68
N ILE A 57 -8.68 -6.06 -13.38
CA ILE A 57 -8.92 -6.62 -14.72
C ILE A 57 -8.91 -8.15 -14.64
N LEU A 58 -9.93 -8.78 -15.22
CA LEU A 58 -9.93 -10.22 -15.48
C LEU A 58 -9.35 -10.45 -16.89
N LEU A 59 -8.24 -11.17 -16.99
CA LEU A 59 -7.61 -11.50 -18.27
C LEU A 59 -7.55 -13.01 -18.46
N HIS A 60 -8.22 -13.52 -19.49
CA HIS A 60 -7.99 -14.88 -19.98
C HIS A 60 -6.72 -14.87 -20.82
N LYS A 61 -5.59 -15.15 -20.16
CA LYS A 61 -4.27 -15.04 -20.78
C LYS A 61 -4.07 -16.12 -21.85
N PRO A 62 -3.91 -15.76 -23.14
CA PRO A 62 -3.69 -16.73 -24.20
C PRO A 62 -2.25 -17.27 -24.16
N ILE A 63 -2.07 -18.42 -24.80
CA ILE A 63 -0.78 -19.10 -24.92
C ILE A 63 0.20 -18.18 -25.68
N GLY A 64 1.44 -18.07 -25.19
CA GLY A 64 2.50 -17.27 -25.84
C GLY A 64 2.75 -15.88 -25.25
N TYR A 65 1.95 -15.42 -24.28
CA TYR A 65 2.20 -14.14 -23.59
C TYR A 65 3.04 -14.33 -22.32
N VAL A 66 4.09 -13.54 -22.13
CA VAL A 66 4.87 -13.45 -20.89
C VAL A 66 4.48 -12.17 -20.18
N SER A 67 4.03 -12.29 -18.92
CA SER A 67 3.57 -11.15 -18.09
C SER A 67 4.59 -10.80 -17.00
N GLY A 68 5.83 -11.21 -17.20
CA GLY A 68 6.94 -11.01 -16.28
C GLY A 68 8.24 -10.96 -17.08
N GLN A 69 8.54 -9.79 -17.65
CA GLN A 69 9.90 -9.41 -18.00
C GLN A 69 10.30 -8.29 -17.01
N PRO A 70 11.55 -8.26 -16.53
CA PRO A 70 12.02 -7.27 -15.55
C PRO A 70 12.06 -5.85 -16.12
#